data_AF-A0ABD0RKD2-F1
#
_entry.id   AF-A0ABD0RKD2-F1
#
_cell.length_a   1.000
_cell.length_b   1.000
_cell.length_c   1.000
_cell.angle_alpha   90.00
_cell.angle_beta   90.00
_cell.angle_gamma   90.00
#
_symmetry.space_group_name_H-M   'P 1'
#
loop_
_entity.id
_entity.type
_entity.pdbx_description
1 polymer ?
#
loop_
_entity_poly.entity_id
_entity_poly.type
_entity_poly.pdbx_seq_one_letter_code
_entity_poly.pdbx_strand_id
1 'polypeptide(L)'
;MKLSTMGFSRLVLLTLPALLTLISVSHAAEKVPILNIAVILGQTRYISDRDIRALWSKDDPIDVNVVTLLVNETDPKSIITHVCDLMSGTKIHGVVFGDGTDQEAIAQILDFISSQTLIPILGIHGGSSMIMADK
;
A
#
# COMPACT_ATOMS: atom_id res chain seq x y z
N MET A 1 -12.19 -62.45 32.35
CA MET A 1 -12.79 -61.11 32.16
C MET A 1 -11.78 -60.23 31.44
N LYS A 2 -11.94 -60.03 30.12
CA LYS A 2 -11.14 -59.06 29.33
C LYS A 2 -12.16 -58.21 28.59
N LEU A 3 -12.57 -57.12 29.23
CA LEU A 3 -13.50 -56.17 28.65
C LEU A 3 -12.87 -54.79 28.73
N SER A 4 -12.98 -54.07 27.62
CA SER A 4 -12.78 -52.62 27.52
C SER A 4 -11.33 -52.11 27.48
N THR A 5 -10.70 -52.23 26.31
CA THR A 5 -9.60 -51.33 25.91
C THR A 5 -9.74 -50.84 24.46
N MET A 6 -10.76 -51.30 23.72
CA MET A 6 -10.96 -50.97 22.30
C MET A 6 -11.71 -49.65 22.06
N GLY A 7 -12.49 -49.15 23.01
CA GLY A 7 -13.28 -47.92 22.84
C GLY A 7 -12.44 -46.63 22.96
N PHE A 8 -11.46 -46.62 23.87
CA PHE A 8 -10.62 -45.44 24.13
C PHE A 8 -9.67 -45.13 22.98
N SER A 9 -9.07 -46.16 22.37
CA SER A 9 -8.11 -45.99 21.28
C SER A 9 -8.77 -45.43 20.01
N ARG A 10 -10.01 -45.82 19.71
CA ARG A 10 -10.75 -45.31 18.53
C ARG A 10 -11.20 -43.87 18.69
N LEU A 11 -11.55 -43.44 19.89
CA LEU A 11 -11.96 -42.05 20.17
C LEU A 11 -10.75 -41.10 20.06
N VAL A 12 -9.59 -41.50 20.59
CA VAL A 12 -8.34 -40.74 20.48
C VAL A 12 -7.87 -40.63 19.01
N LEU A 13 -8.07 -41.68 18.21
CA LEU A 13 -7.68 -41.68 16.79
C LEU A 13 -8.52 -40.73 15.93
N LEU A 14 -9.74 -40.37 16.35
CA LEU A 14 -10.62 -39.43 15.65
C LEU A 14 -10.48 -37.99 16.18
N THR A 15 -10.21 -37.81 17.47
CA THR A 15 -10.10 -36.47 18.07
C THR A 15 -8.73 -35.82 17.81
N LEU A 16 -7.67 -36.61 17.69
CA LEU A 16 -6.32 -36.09 17.42
C LEU A 16 -6.17 -35.43 16.04
N PRO A 17 -6.64 -36.02 14.91
CA PRO A 17 -6.61 -35.34 13.62
C PRO A 17 -7.54 -34.13 13.58
N ALA A 18 -8.70 -34.17 14.26
CA ALA A 18 -9.60 -33.02 14.36
C ALA A 18 -8.95 -31.85 15.13
N LEU A 19 -8.26 -32.14 16.23
CA LEU A 19 -7.50 -31.14 16.98
C LEU A 19 -6.31 -30.61 16.16
N LEU A 20 -5.60 -31.46 15.43
CA LEU A 20 -4.53 -31.03 14.52
C LEU A 20 -5.06 -30.15 13.37
N THR A 21 -6.26 -30.41 12.84
CA THR A 21 -6.88 -29.53 11.84
C THR A 21 -7.25 -28.17 12.42
N LEU A 22 -7.74 -28.10 13.67
CA LEU A 22 -8.02 -26.84 14.35
C LEU A 22 -6.74 -26.03 14.61
N ILE A 23 -5.66 -26.69 15.03
CA ILE A 23 -4.36 -26.04 15.26
C ILE A 23 -3.74 -25.55 13.95
N SER A 24 -3.92 -26.30 12.85
CA SER A 24 -3.41 -25.92 11.52
C SER A 24 -4.12 -24.70 10.94
N VAL A 25 -5.43 -24.55 11.22
CA VAL A 25 -6.21 -23.36 10.83
C VAL A 25 -5.75 -22.12 11.61
N SER A 26 -5.34 -22.27 12.88
CA SER A 26 -4.80 -21.17 13.68
C SER A 26 -3.35 -20.78 13.34
N HIS A 27 -2.61 -21.63 12.60
CA HIS A 27 -1.22 -21.40 12.22
C HIS A 27 -1.03 -20.96 10.76
N ALA A 28 -2.10 -20.53 10.09
CA ALA A 28 -1.92 -19.66 8.93
C ALA A 28 -1.26 -18.38 9.43
N ALA A 29 0.08 -18.35 9.42
CA ALA A 29 0.89 -17.18 9.75
C ALA A 29 0.30 -16.00 8.98
N GLU A 30 -0.36 -15.12 9.70
CA GLU A 30 -1.06 -13.98 9.13
C GLU A 30 0.02 -13.11 8.49
N LYS A 31 0.15 -13.20 7.16
CA LYS A 31 1.15 -12.47 6.42
C LYS A 31 0.86 -10.99 6.67
N VAL A 32 1.79 -10.29 7.32
CA VAL A 32 1.67 -8.85 7.61
C VAL A 32 1.27 -8.15 6.31
N PRO A 33 0.15 -7.41 6.28
CA PRO A 33 -0.30 -6.74 5.07
C PRO A 33 0.74 -5.70 4.66
N ILE A 34 1.15 -5.73 3.38
CA ILE A 34 2.10 -4.76 2.82
C ILE A 34 1.31 -3.65 2.15
N LEU A 35 1.55 -2.42 2.58
CA LEU A 35 0.99 -1.21 2.02
C LEU A 35 2.01 -0.54 1.09
N ASN A 36 1.80 -0.69 -0.23
CA ASN A 36 2.60 0.04 -1.21
C ASN A 36 2.13 1.50 -1.36
N ILE A 37 3.03 2.45 -1.09
CA ILE A 37 2.82 3.89 -1.27
C ILE A 37 3.80 4.40 -2.33
N ALA A 38 3.27 5.06 -3.36
CA ALA A 38 4.09 5.76 -4.34
C ALA A 38 4.36 7.19 -3.87
N VAL A 39 5.60 7.66 -4.01
CA VAL A 39 5.99 9.04 -3.74
C VAL A 39 6.54 9.64 -5.03
N ILE A 40 5.81 10.57 -5.62
CA ILE A 40 6.16 11.21 -6.89
C ILE A 40 6.59 12.65 -6.62
N LEU A 41 7.80 12.96 -7.07
CA LEU A 41 8.45 14.24 -6.87
C LEU A 41 8.69 14.89 -8.24
N GLY A 42 7.92 15.93 -8.56
CA GLY A 42 7.96 16.63 -9.83
C GLY A 42 8.78 17.91 -9.76
N GLN A 43 9.86 18.05 -10.53
CA GLN A 43 10.70 19.27 -10.51
C GLN A 43 11.22 19.66 -9.10
N THR A 44 11.27 18.71 -8.16
CA THR A 44 11.80 18.90 -6.81
C THR A 44 13.09 18.11 -6.62
N ARG A 45 13.69 18.21 -5.43
CA ARG A 45 14.89 17.42 -5.10
C ARG A 45 14.51 15.96 -4.87
N TYR A 46 15.35 15.05 -5.33
CA TYR A 46 15.22 13.63 -5.04
C TYR A 46 15.38 13.36 -3.54
N ILE A 47 14.54 12.48 -3.00
CA ILE A 47 14.62 11.95 -1.64
C ILE A 47 14.78 10.43 -1.75
N SER A 48 15.71 9.84 -1.01
CA SER A 48 15.92 8.39 -1.10
C SER A 48 14.86 7.63 -0.31
N ASP A 49 14.49 6.44 -0.80
CA ASP A 49 13.51 5.60 -0.09
C ASP A 49 13.98 5.22 1.33
N ARG A 50 15.29 5.22 1.59
CA ARG A 50 15.85 4.94 2.93
C ARG A 50 15.48 6.07 3.89
N ASP A 51 15.60 7.31 3.46
CA ASP A 51 15.28 8.48 4.28
C ASP A 51 13.79 8.50 4.62
N ILE A 52 12.94 8.12 3.66
CA ILE A 52 11.50 8.02 3.88
C ILE A 52 11.17 6.85 4.82
N ARG A 53 11.76 5.67 4.61
CA ARG A 53 11.55 4.51 5.50
C ARG A 53 12.04 4.76 6.93
N ALA A 54 13.04 5.60 7.12
CA ALA A 54 13.52 5.97 8.45
C ALA A 54 12.47 6.78 9.25
N LEU A 55 11.47 7.37 8.59
CA LEU A 55 10.37 8.10 9.25
C LEU A 55 9.29 7.16 9.80
N TRP A 56 9.22 5.90 9.31
CA TRP A 56 8.26 4.91 9.78
C TRP A 56 8.79 4.10 10.95
N SER A 57 7.96 3.90 11.98
CA SER A 57 8.29 3.03 13.10
C SER A 57 8.10 1.57 12.71
N LYS A 58 8.99 0.70 13.20
CA LYS A 58 8.88 -0.76 13.00
C LYS A 58 7.80 -1.42 13.86
N ASP A 59 7.21 -0.66 14.79
CA ASP A 59 6.20 -1.16 15.72
C ASP A 59 4.78 -1.15 15.13
N ASP A 60 4.61 -0.61 13.91
CA ASP A 60 3.32 -0.57 13.25
C ASP A 60 2.90 -1.97 12.74
N PRO A 61 1.60 -2.34 12.86
CA PRO A 61 1.10 -3.65 12.46
C PRO A 61 1.04 -3.86 10.93
N ILE A 62 1.47 -2.87 10.14
CA ILE A 62 1.43 -2.86 8.67
C ILE A 62 2.84 -2.55 8.17
N ASP A 63 3.33 -3.36 7.21
CA ASP A 63 4.61 -3.10 6.55
C ASP A 63 4.40 -2.14 5.38
N VAL A 64 5.13 -1.03 5.35
CA VAL A 64 4.98 0.01 4.32
C VAL A 64 6.11 -0.08 3.31
N ASN A 65 5.75 -0.39 2.07
CA ASN A 65 6.69 -0.36 0.95
C ASN A 65 6.55 0.98 0.20
N VAL A 66 7.59 1.80 0.26
CA VAL A 66 7.65 3.08 -0.45
C VAL A 66 8.35 2.90 -1.80
N VAL A 67 7.73 3.42 -2.86
CA VAL A 67 8.26 3.48 -4.22
C VAL A 67 8.42 4.96 -4.60
N THR A 68 9.65 5.45 -4.73
CA THR A 68 9.90 6.86 -5.06
C THR A 68 10.21 7.04 -6.55
N LEU A 69 9.54 8.00 -7.18
CA LEU A 69 9.72 8.38 -8.58
C LEU A 69 9.99 9.89 -8.68
N LEU A 70 11.06 10.26 -9.40
CA LEU A 70 11.33 11.64 -9.76
C LEU A 70 10.86 11.89 -11.20
N VAL A 71 10.06 12.93 -11.40
CA VAL A 71 9.56 13.33 -12.72
C VAL A 71 10.02 14.76 -13.04
N ASN A 72 10.44 14.98 -14.27
CA ASN A 72 10.90 16.31 -14.71
C ASN A 72 9.76 17.13 -15.32
N GLU A 73 8.79 16.46 -15.94
CA GLU A 73 7.66 17.09 -16.62
C GLU A 73 6.39 16.89 -15.79
N THR A 74 5.68 17.97 -15.53
CA THR A 74 4.44 18.01 -14.75
C THR A 74 3.24 18.44 -15.61
N ASP A 75 3.33 18.28 -16.94
CA ASP A 75 2.19 18.48 -17.82
C ASP A 75 1.15 17.35 -17.62
N PRO A 76 -0.14 17.58 -17.96
CA PRO A 76 -1.21 16.63 -17.67
C PRO A 76 -0.98 15.23 -18.24
N LYS A 77 -0.41 15.14 -19.44
CA LYS A 77 -0.16 13.86 -20.10
C LYS A 77 0.92 13.07 -19.37
N SER A 78 2.02 13.73 -19.02
CA SER A 78 3.13 13.10 -18.31
C SER A 78 2.72 12.62 -16.92
N ILE A 79 1.98 13.44 -16.15
CA ILE A 79 1.47 13.04 -14.83
C ILE A 79 0.59 11.78 -14.91
N ILE A 80 -0.40 11.78 -15.81
CA ILE A 80 -1.29 10.62 -16.00
C ILE A 80 -0.48 9.38 -16.36
N THR A 81 0.45 9.52 -17.31
CA THR A 81 1.29 8.39 -17.77
C THR A 81 2.12 7.83 -16.62
N HIS A 82 2.83 8.67 -15.87
CA HIS A 82 3.66 8.22 -14.75
C HIS A 82 2.86 7.54 -13.64
N VAL A 83 1.68 8.05 -13.30
CA VAL A 83 0.81 7.42 -12.30
C VAL A 83 0.28 6.08 -12.80
N CYS A 84 -0.19 6.02 -14.05
CA CYS A 84 -0.67 4.78 -14.66
C CYS A 84 0.44 3.72 -14.76
N ASP A 85 1.65 4.11 -15.11
CA ASP A 85 2.80 3.20 -15.18
C ASP A 85 3.11 2.60 -13.80
N LEU A 86 3.13 3.44 -12.76
CA LEU A 86 3.34 2.99 -11.36
C LEU A 86 2.27 2.00 -10.91
N MET A 87 1.00 2.26 -11.25
CA MET A 87 -0.12 1.37 -10.95
C MET A 87 -0.06 0.05 -11.72
N SER A 88 0.50 0.04 -12.92
CA SER A 88 0.62 -1.17 -13.74
C SER A 88 1.72 -2.11 -13.24
N GLY A 89 2.84 -1.54 -12.74
CA GLY A 89 4.00 -2.30 -12.30
C GLY A 89 3.86 -2.85 -10.88
N THR A 90 3.14 -2.14 -10.01
CA THR A 90 2.94 -2.54 -8.62
C THR A 90 1.54 -2.18 -8.14
N LYS A 91 0.97 -2.99 -7.25
CA LYS A 91 -0.32 -2.66 -6.63
C LYS A 91 -0.14 -1.52 -5.63
N ILE A 92 -0.20 -0.28 -6.11
CA ILE A 92 -0.17 0.94 -5.31
C ILE A 92 -1.50 1.10 -4.57
N HIS A 93 -1.43 1.46 -3.28
CA HIS A 93 -2.60 1.70 -2.44
C HIS A 93 -2.80 3.19 -2.11
N GLY A 94 -1.78 4.01 -2.34
CA GLY A 94 -1.84 5.46 -2.16
C GLY A 94 -0.68 6.15 -2.85
N VAL A 95 -0.88 7.41 -3.24
CA VAL A 95 0.13 8.23 -3.91
C VAL A 95 0.34 9.51 -3.09
N VAL A 96 1.58 9.86 -2.86
CA VAL A 96 2.00 11.17 -2.36
C VAL A 96 2.64 11.90 -3.53
N PHE A 97 2.16 13.10 -3.84
CA PHE A 97 2.64 13.90 -4.95
C PHE A 97 3.13 15.26 -4.45
N GLY A 98 4.31 15.67 -4.86
CA GLY A 98 4.80 17.02 -4.62
C GLY A 98 5.49 17.54 -5.86
N ASP A 99 5.20 18.77 -6.24
CA ASP A 99 5.83 19.42 -7.39
C ASP A 99 6.48 20.76 -7.03
N GLY A 100 7.45 21.18 -7.83
CA GLY A 100 8.13 22.46 -7.70
C GLY A 100 7.48 23.60 -8.49
N THR A 101 6.22 23.43 -8.92
CA THR A 101 5.51 24.44 -9.72
C THR A 101 4.46 25.17 -8.88
N ASP A 102 3.98 26.31 -9.38
CA ASP A 102 2.87 27.06 -8.78
C ASP A 102 1.58 26.92 -9.64
N GLN A 103 1.39 25.78 -10.32
CA GLN A 103 0.24 25.56 -11.21
C GLN A 103 -0.87 24.80 -10.48
N GLU A 104 -1.98 25.47 -10.12
CA GLU A 104 -3.10 24.79 -9.43
C GLU A 104 -3.78 23.70 -10.28
N ALA A 105 -3.58 23.73 -11.61
CA ALA A 105 -4.10 22.71 -12.53
C ALA A 105 -3.59 21.30 -12.19
N ILE A 106 -2.42 21.18 -11.55
CA ILE A 106 -1.88 19.89 -11.11
C ILE A 106 -2.81 19.23 -10.09
N ALA A 107 -3.27 19.96 -9.07
CA ALA A 107 -4.18 19.43 -8.06
C ALA A 107 -5.48 18.87 -8.68
N GLN A 108 -6.00 19.53 -9.72
CA GLN A 108 -7.19 19.06 -10.43
C GLN A 108 -6.96 17.77 -11.22
N ILE A 109 -5.80 17.65 -11.86
CA ILE A 109 -5.44 16.43 -12.60
C ILE A 109 -5.28 15.27 -11.62
N LEU A 110 -4.67 15.51 -10.46
CA LEU A 110 -4.58 14.50 -9.40
C LEU A 110 -5.96 14.10 -8.87
N ASP A 111 -6.89 15.04 -8.72
CA ASP A 111 -8.28 14.73 -8.33
C ASP A 111 -8.99 13.89 -9.41
N PHE A 112 -8.82 14.25 -10.69
CA PHE A 112 -9.30 13.44 -11.80
C PHE A 112 -8.74 12.00 -11.72
N ILE A 113 -7.43 11.82 -11.57
CA ILE A 113 -6.81 10.49 -11.47
C ILE A 113 -7.34 9.73 -10.24
N SER A 114 -7.42 10.38 -9.08
CA SER A 114 -7.98 9.80 -7.85
C SER A 114 -9.41 9.29 -8.10
N SER A 115 -10.26 10.09 -8.77
CA SER A 115 -11.64 9.71 -9.11
C SER A 115 -11.74 8.51 -10.06
N GLN A 116 -10.80 8.36 -10.99
CA GLN A 116 -10.79 7.27 -11.98
C GLN A 116 -10.19 5.98 -11.42
N THR A 117 -9.24 6.10 -10.50
CA THR A 117 -8.44 4.97 -10.00
C THR A 117 -8.93 4.47 -8.64
N LEU A 118 -9.69 5.29 -7.92
CA LEU A 118 -10.07 5.09 -6.51
C LEU A 118 -8.86 4.95 -5.58
N ILE A 119 -7.67 5.41 -6.02
CA ILE A 119 -6.46 5.46 -5.21
C ILE A 119 -6.39 6.85 -4.54
N PRO A 120 -6.24 6.92 -3.22
CA PRO A 120 -6.04 8.19 -2.53
C PRO A 120 -4.74 8.85 -2.97
N ILE A 121 -4.81 10.12 -3.37
CA ILE A 121 -3.67 10.94 -3.74
C ILE A 121 -3.56 12.12 -2.77
N LEU A 122 -2.38 12.33 -2.19
CA LEU A 122 -2.07 13.43 -1.28
C LEU A 122 -1.05 14.38 -1.91
N GLY A 123 -1.47 15.60 -2.22
CA GLY A 123 -0.59 16.70 -2.62
C GLY A 123 0.11 17.34 -1.43
N ILE A 124 1.45 17.43 -1.44
CA ILE A 124 2.25 17.91 -0.30
C ILE A 124 3.03 19.20 -0.57
N HIS A 125 3.24 19.58 -1.83
CA HIS A 125 4.04 20.75 -2.18
C HIS A 125 3.72 21.27 -3.59
N GLY A 126 3.86 22.59 -3.79
CA GLY A 126 3.63 23.25 -5.08
C GLY A 126 2.17 23.23 -5.52
N GLY A 127 1.97 23.17 -6.83
CA GLY A 127 0.66 23.19 -7.49
C GLY A 127 -0.27 22.08 -7.03
N SER A 128 0.27 20.91 -6.69
CA SER A 128 -0.47 19.77 -6.13
C SER A 128 -1.08 20.03 -4.75
N SER A 129 -0.55 20.99 -4.00
CA SER A 129 -1.06 21.41 -2.68
C SER A 129 -1.94 22.66 -2.72
N MET A 130 -2.09 23.27 -3.89
CA MET A 130 -2.92 24.45 -4.06
C MET A 130 -4.40 24.09 -4.14
N ILE A 131 -5.23 24.97 -3.59
CA ILE A 131 -6.68 24.90 -3.73
C ILE A 131 -7.06 25.83 -4.88
N MET A 132 -7.80 25.33 -5.87
CA MET A 132 -8.37 26.19 -6.89
C MET A 132 -9.47 27.03 -6.27
N ALA A 133 -9.37 28.35 -6.37
CA ALA A 133 -10.45 29.27 -6.07
C ALA A 133 -11.22 29.59 -7.35
N ASP A 134 -12.55 29.66 -7.25
CA ASP A 134 -13.38 30.19 -8.34
C ASP A 134 -12.94 31.62 -8.67
N LYS A 135 -12.82 31.93 -9.97
CA LYS A 135 -12.45 33.25 -10.47
C LYS A 135 -13.66 34.13 -10.73
#